data_AF-A0A1I3UTA5-F1
#
_entry.id   AF-A0A1I3UTA5-F1
#
_cell.length_a   1.000
_cell.length_b   1.000
_cell.length_c   1.000
_cell.angle_alpha   90.00
_cell.angle_beta   90.00
_cell.angle_gamma   90.00
#
_symmetry.space_group_name_H-M   'P 1'
#
loop_
_entity.id
_entity.type
_entity.pdbx_description
1 polymer ?
#
loop_
_entity_poly.entity_id
_entity_poly.type
_entity_poly.pdbx_seq_one_letter_code
_entity_poly.pdbx_strand_id
1 'polypeptide(L)'
;MRIDWHQVYAAIWRSRSQKLKPVVRLDPVRLDELQGIDRQKQAIIDNTQHFLEGKTSNHALLWGARGTGKSSVIKALLNEMAPQGLRIIQIDKDDLSFLPEILDELEEESEQFRFIIFCDDLSFEAGESTYKPLKTLLEGGLELPPEHVRLYATSNRRHLLPEKQSENQLSGLVDGEVHYADSLEDKLALSDRFGLTLSFYPANWENYFAIVEKLFADISTDTSQLHEAARLYAMGRGSHSGRTAKQFYQYYRAQF
;
A
#
# COMPACT_ATOMS: atom_id res chain seq x y z
N MET A 1 -24.98 12.79 -2.27
CA MET A 1 -24.19 14.03 -2.08
C MET A 1 -22.88 13.76 -2.78
N ARG A 2 -22.64 14.44 -3.90
CA ARG A 2 -21.40 14.30 -4.68
C ARG A 2 -20.24 14.86 -3.84
N ILE A 3 -19.09 14.19 -3.85
CA ILE A 3 -17.91 14.66 -3.11
C ILE A 3 -17.35 15.87 -3.83
N ASP A 4 -17.10 16.97 -3.10
CA ASP A 4 -16.34 18.09 -3.64
C ASP A 4 -14.83 17.82 -3.52
N TRP A 5 -14.24 17.30 -4.59
CA TRP A 5 -12.82 16.97 -4.66
C TRP A 5 -11.90 18.19 -4.63
N HIS A 6 -12.40 19.43 -4.67
CA HIS A 6 -11.57 20.61 -4.39
C HIS A 6 -11.22 20.73 -2.90
N GLN A 7 -12.11 20.25 -2.03
CA GLN A 7 -11.95 20.34 -0.56
C GLN A 7 -11.61 18.99 0.08
N VAL A 8 -11.99 17.89 -0.58
CA VAL A 8 -11.75 16.54 -0.09
C VAL A 8 -10.58 15.92 -0.83
N TYR A 9 -9.58 15.47 -0.08
CA TYR A 9 -8.38 14.84 -0.66
C TYR A 9 -8.43 13.32 -0.66
N ALA A 10 -9.23 12.72 0.21
CA ALA A 10 -9.45 11.28 0.22
C ALA A 10 -10.87 10.87 0.59
N ALA A 11 -11.27 9.70 0.11
CA ALA A 11 -12.50 9.03 0.51
C ALA A 11 -12.24 7.56 0.84
N ILE A 12 -13.18 6.93 1.54
CA ILE A 12 -13.19 5.49 1.81
C ILE A 12 -14.48 4.93 1.23
N TRP A 13 -14.39 3.86 0.43
CA TRP A 13 -15.56 3.12 -0.01
C TRP A 13 -16.27 2.46 1.17
N ARG A 14 -17.61 2.58 1.22
CA ARG A 14 -18.45 1.97 2.25
C ARG A 14 -19.47 1.06 1.59
N SER A 15 -19.14 -0.24 1.49
CA SER A 15 -19.97 -1.24 0.81
C SER A 15 -21.42 -1.32 1.32
N ARG A 16 -21.65 -1.21 2.64
CA ARG A 16 -23.02 -1.21 3.20
C ARG A 16 -23.92 -0.08 2.67
N SER A 17 -23.33 1.08 2.40
CA SER A 17 -24.06 2.24 1.87
C SER A 17 -23.82 2.47 0.38
N GLN A 18 -22.96 1.65 -0.24
CA GLN A 18 -22.48 1.73 -1.61
C GLN A 18 -22.11 3.16 -2.03
N LYS A 19 -21.31 3.82 -1.19
CA LYS A 19 -20.94 5.23 -1.36
C LYS A 19 -19.51 5.49 -0.92
N LEU A 20 -18.88 6.46 -1.56
CA LEU A 20 -17.64 7.07 -1.09
C LEU A 20 -17.93 7.96 0.13
N LYS A 21 -17.24 7.70 1.24
CA LYS A 21 -17.27 8.56 2.44
C LYS A 21 -16.04 9.46 2.45
N PRO A 22 -16.18 10.79 2.45
CA PRO A 22 -15.04 11.71 2.53
C PRO A 22 -14.28 11.53 3.85
N VAL A 23 -12.95 11.60 3.78
CA VAL A 23 -12.05 11.54 4.93
C VAL A 23 -11.69 12.95 5.35
N VAL A 24 -12.21 13.38 6.50
CA VAL A 24 -11.96 14.72 7.05
C VAL A 24 -10.64 14.78 7.83
N ARG A 25 -10.26 13.69 8.50
CA ARG A 25 -9.06 13.61 9.33
C ARG A 25 -8.06 12.64 8.73
N LEU A 26 -7.08 13.18 8.01
CA LEU A 26 -5.98 12.43 7.43
C LEU A 26 -4.90 12.12 8.47
N ASP A 27 -4.15 11.05 8.23
CA ASP A 27 -2.92 10.71 8.96
C ASP A 27 -1.85 11.73 8.54
N PRO A 28 -1.27 12.54 9.44
CA PRO A 28 -0.40 13.67 9.08
C PRO A 28 1.02 13.26 8.63
N VAL A 29 1.30 11.95 8.54
CA VAL A 29 2.61 11.40 8.19
C VAL A 29 3.21 12.05 6.93
N ARG A 30 4.50 12.36 6.96
CA ARG A 30 5.26 13.00 5.87
C ARG A 30 6.34 12.07 5.33
N LEU A 31 6.81 12.27 4.08
CA LEU A 31 7.79 11.35 3.47
C LEU A 31 9.15 11.43 4.14
N ASP A 32 9.50 12.59 4.68
CA ASP A 32 10.75 12.80 5.41
C ASP A 32 10.75 12.01 6.74
N GLU A 33 9.60 11.79 7.38
CA GLU A 33 9.49 10.97 8.61
C GLU A 33 9.83 9.49 8.39
N LEU A 34 9.77 9.01 7.14
CA LEU A 34 9.97 7.60 6.82
C LEU A 34 11.43 7.32 6.47
N GLN A 35 12.16 6.72 7.41
CA GLN A 35 13.60 6.44 7.29
C GLN A 35 13.91 5.05 6.74
N GLY A 36 15.06 4.90 6.08
CA GLY A 36 15.59 3.61 5.63
C GLY A 36 14.88 2.99 4.42
N ILE A 37 14.06 3.79 3.72
CA ILE A 37 13.28 3.39 2.54
C ILE A 37 13.38 4.41 1.39
N ASP A 38 14.49 5.15 1.30
CA ASP A 38 14.65 6.26 0.37
C ASP A 38 14.51 5.86 -1.09
N ARG A 39 15.02 4.68 -1.46
CA ARG A 39 14.86 4.13 -2.82
C ARG A 39 13.39 3.87 -3.15
N GLN A 40 12.63 3.29 -2.22
CA GLN A 40 11.21 3.00 -2.39
C GLN A 40 10.39 4.30 -2.46
N LYS A 41 10.72 5.28 -1.61
CA LYS A 41 10.11 6.62 -1.65
C LYS A 41 10.34 7.29 -3.00
N GLN A 42 11.58 7.34 -3.48
CA GLN A 42 11.88 8.00 -4.75
C GLN A 42 11.13 7.34 -5.91
N ALA A 43 11.15 6.01 -6.00
CA ALA A 43 10.49 5.29 -7.09
C ALA A 43 8.97 5.55 -7.14
N ILE A 44 8.30 5.61 -5.98
CA ILE A 44 6.86 5.88 -5.96
C ILE A 44 6.52 7.37 -6.14
N ILE A 45 7.38 8.27 -5.66
CA ILE A 45 7.28 9.71 -5.93
C ILE A 45 7.34 9.95 -7.44
N ASP A 46 8.36 9.41 -8.12
CA ASP A 46 8.54 9.57 -9.56
C ASP A 46 7.34 9.03 -10.35
N ASN A 47 6.86 7.83 -9.99
CA ASN A 47 5.69 7.23 -10.63
C ASN A 47 4.41 8.06 -10.40
N THR A 48 4.23 8.62 -9.21
CA THR A 48 3.05 9.46 -8.88
C THR A 48 3.15 10.82 -9.54
N GLN A 49 4.35 11.40 -9.64
CA GLN A 49 4.58 12.67 -10.32
C GLN A 49 4.30 12.53 -11.81
N HIS A 50 4.80 11.47 -12.45
CA HIS A 50 4.46 11.16 -13.84
C HIS A 50 2.96 11.00 -14.02
N PHE A 51 2.30 10.30 -13.11
CA PHE A 51 0.85 10.16 -13.13
C PHE A 51 0.16 11.52 -13.13
N LEU A 52 0.48 12.41 -12.18
CA LEU A 52 -0.07 13.77 -12.07
C LEU A 52 0.12 14.61 -13.33
N GLU A 53 1.28 14.46 -13.97
CA GLU A 53 1.63 15.16 -15.21
C GLU A 53 1.00 14.55 -16.48
N GLY A 54 0.23 13.47 -16.36
CA GLY A 54 -0.35 12.77 -17.52
C GLY A 54 0.67 11.99 -18.35
N LYS A 55 1.84 11.70 -17.76
CA LYS A 55 2.87 10.85 -18.35
C LYS A 55 2.64 9.38 -18.00
N THR A 56 3.36 8.49 -18.68
CA THR A 56 3.32 7.05 -18.40
C THR A 56 3.63 6.76 -16.93
N SER A 57 2.73 6.04 -16.27
CA SER A 57 2.81 5.65 -14.87
C SER A 57 2.15 4.29 -14.67
N ASN A 58 2.59 3.57 -13.65
CA ASN A 58 2.18 2.20 -13.37
C ASN A 58 1.24 2.11 -12.16
N HIS A 59 0.40 1.07 -12.16
CA HIS A 59 -0.15 0.51 -10.92
C HIS A 59 1.00 0.04 -10.02
N ALA A 60 0.88 0.24 -8.71
CA ALA A 60 1.96 0.00 -7.76
C ALA A 60 1.62 -1.05 -6.69
N LEU A 61 2.52 -1.99 -6.46
CA LEU A 61 2.43 -2.96 -5.36
C LEU A 61 3.62 -2.78 -4.40
N LEU A 62 3.31 -2.43 -3.16
CA LEU A 62 4.30 -2.32 -2.07
C LEU A 62 4.17 -3.55 -1.19
N TRP A 63 5.16 -4.44 -1.20
CA TRP A 63 5.10 -5.69 -0.44
C TRP A 63 6.24 -5.81 0.56
N GLY A 64 6.05 -6.63 1.59
CA GLY A 64 7.11 -6.99 2.53
C GLY A 64 6.65 -6.95 3.98
N ALA A 65 7.59 -6.82 4.91
CA ALA A 65 7.31 -7.04 6.33
C ALA A 65 6.32 -6.02 6.93
N ARG A 66 5.66 -6.40 8.03
CA ARG A 66 4.75 -5.52 8.77
C ARG A 66 5.53 -4.40 9.46
N GLY A 67 4.95 -3.20 9.51
CA GLY A 67 5.53 -2.07 10.23
C GLY A 67 6.71 -1.37 9.55
N THR A 68 6.99 -1.70 8.29
CA THR A 68 8.07 -1.09 7.46
C THR A 68 7.66 0.20 6.75
N GLY A 69 6.42 0.66 6.91
CA GLY A 69 5.96 1.95 6.38
C GLY A 69 5.25 1.90 5.03
N LYS A 70 4.92 0.72 4.47
CA LYS A 70 4.22 0.58 3.17
C LYS A 70 3.01 1.50 3.03
N SER A 71 2.03 1.39 3.93
CA SER A 71 0.81 2.23 3.90
C SER A 71 1.11 3.67 4.30
N SER A 72 2.13 3.90 5.14
CA SER A 72 2.55 5.26 5.53
C SER A 72 3.11 6.04 4.36
N VAL A 73 3.84 5.40 3.44
CA VAL A 73 4.34 6.05 2.21
C VAL A 73 3.18 6.54 1.37
N ILE A 74 2.14 5.73 1.17
CA ILE A 74 0.97 6.12 0.36
C ILE A 74 0.23 7.32 0.97
N LYS A 75 0.06 7.32 2.30
CA LYS A 75 -0.55 8.44 3.01
C LYS A 75 0.30 9.71 2.93
N ALA A 76 1.62 9.56 3.05
CA ALA A 76 2.55 10.68 2.95
C ALA A 76 2.58 11.29 1.54
N LEU A 77 2.47 10.47 0.48
CA LEU A 77 2.31 10.95 -0.90
C LEU A 77 1.07 11.85 -1.04
N LEU A 78 -0.08 11.44 -0.49
CA LEU A 78 -1.28 12.28 -0.49
C LEU A 78 -1.02 13.63 0.19
N ASN A 79 -0.39 13.62 1.36
CA ASN A 79 -0.12 14.85 2.12
C ASN A 79 0.82 15.83 1.40
N GLU A 80 1.64 15.35 0.46
CA GLU A 80 2.58 16.17 -0.31
C GLU A 80 2.02 16.58 -1.67
N MET A 81 1.23 15.72 -2.30
CA MET A 81 0.80 15.87 -3.68
C MET A 81 -0.69 16.20 -3.85
N ALA A 82 -1.49 16.23 -2.78
CA ALA A 82 -2.89 16.67 -2.85
C ALA A 82 -3.07 18.07 -3.47
N PRO A 83 -2.21 19.08 -3.18
CA PRO A 83 -2.30 20.39 -3.85
C PRO A 83 -2.08 20.34 -5.36
N GLN A 84 -1.42 19.29 -5.87
CA GLN A 84 -1.15 19.08 -7.30
C GLN A 84 -2.29 18.31 -8.00
N GLY A 85 -3.38 18.00 -7.30
CA GLY A 85 -4.53 17.28 -7.86
C GLY A 85 -4.62 15.80 -7.46
N LEU A 86 -3.69 15.28 -6.64
CA LEU A 86 -3.75 13.88 -6.20
C LEU A 86 -4.92 13.62 -5.24
N ARG A 87 -5.71 12.59 -5.49
CA ARG A 87 -6.78 12.10 -4.62
C ARG A 87 -6.60 10.63 -4.33
N ILE A 88 -6.98 10.18 -3.13
CA ILE A 88 -6.94 8.76 -2.76
C ILE A 88 -8.33 8.26 -2.39
N ILE A 89 -8.72 7.14 -2.98
CA ILE A 89 -9.90 6.38 -2.58
C ILE A 89 -9.44 5.07 -1.96
N GLN A 90 -9.67 4.91 -0.67
CA GLN A 90 -9.37 3.64 -0.01
C GLN A 90 -10.53 2.66 -0.21
N ILE A 91 -10.18 1.43 -0.60
CA ILE A 91 -11.08 0.29 -0.67
C ILE A 91 -10.53 -0.86 0.18
N ASP A 92 -11.42 -1.64 0.79
CA ASP A 92 -11.05 -2.87 1.47
C ASP A 92 -10.91 -4.02 0.45
N LYS A 93 -10.08 -5.02 0.75
CA LYS A 93 -9.91 -6.18 -0.14
C LYS A 93 -11.23 -6.94 -0.34
N ASP A 94 -12.09 -6.95 0.69
CA ASP A 94 -13.36 -7.68 0.65
C ASP A 94 -14.40 -6.93 -0.22
N ASP A 95 -14.16 -5.65 -0.51
CA ASP A 95 -15.04 -4.79 -1.28
C ASP A 95 -14.58 -4.64 -2.75
N LEU A 96 -13.55 -5.38 -3.20
CA LEU A 96 -13.03 -5.30 -4.57
C LEU A 96 -14.06 -5.67 -5.65
N SER A 97 -15.17 -6.32 -5.30
CA SER A 97 -16.28 -6.53 -6.22
C SER A 97 -16.90 -5.24 -6.75
N PHE A 98 -16.77 -4.14 -6.01
CA PHE A 98 -17.32 -2.83 -6.35
C PHE A 98 -16.36 -1.94 -7.14
N LEU A 99 -15.19 -2.46 -7.55
CA LEU A 99 -14.21 -1.69 -8.32
C LEU A 99 -14.81 -1.10 -9.61
N PRO A 100 -15.58 -1.85 -10.43
CA PRO A 100 -16.18 -1.32 -11.64
C PRO A 100 -17.05 -0.09 -11.36
N GLU A 101 -17.99 -0.18 -10.42
CA GLU A 101 -18.89 0.93 -10.10
C GLU A 101 -18.15 2.16 -9.54
N ILE A 102 -17.04 1.94 -8.83
CA ILE A 102 -16.18 3.04 -8.37
C ILE A 102 -15.46 3.70 -9.55
N LEU A 103 -15.03 2.93 -10.56
CA LEU A 103 -14.37 3.47 -11.75
C LEU A 103 -15.36 4.28 -12.59
N ASP A 104 -16.58 3.79 -12.76
CA ASP A 104 -17.67 4.50 -13.45
C ASP A 104 -17.93 5.85 -12.78
N GLU A 105 -18.01 5.89 -11.43
CA GLU A 105 -18.18 7.13 -10.67
C GLU A 105 -17.00 8.10 -10.88
N LEU A 106 -15.78 7.57 -11.05
CA LEU A 106 -14.57 8.37 -11.27
C LEU A 106 -14.38 8.84 -12.71
N GLU A 107 -14.94 8.14 -13.69
CA GLU A 107 -14.91 8.55 -15.10
C GLU A 107 -15.69 9.85 -15.32
N GLU A 108 -16.79 10.04 -14.57
CA GLU A 108 -17.58 11.28 -14.59
C GLU A 108 -16.93 12.47 -13.84
N GLU A 109 -15.81 12.24 -13.15
CA GLU A 109 -15.08 13.27 -12.41
C GLU A 109 -14.07 14.00 -13.30
N SER A 110 -13.77 15.25 -12.92
CA SER A 110 -12.85 16.08 -13.70
C SER A 110 -11.43 15.51 -13.74
N GLU A 111 -10.87 15.40 -14.95
CA GLU A 111 -9.48 15.00 -15.19
C GLU A 111 -8.43 15.91 -14.54
N GLN A 112 -8.82 17.07 -14.01
CA GLN A 112 -7.94 17.90 -13.19
C GLN A 112 -7.47 17.20 -11.90
N PHE A 113 -8.24 16.19 -11.45
CA PHE A 113 -7.88 15.35 -10.33
C PHE A 113 -7.43 13.99 -10.84
N ARG A 114 -6.44 13.44 -10.15
CA ARG A 114 -5.96 12.08 -10.44
C ARG A 114 -6.13 11.21 -9.21
N PHE A 115 -6.76 10.07 -9.40
CA PHE A 115 -7.21 9.20 -8.33
C PHE A 115 -6.29 7.99 -8.21
N ILE A 116 -5.80 7.75 -7.01
CA ILE A 116 -5.24 6.46 -6.62
C ILE A 116 -6.33 5.71 -5.85
N ILE A 117 -6.78 4.59 -6.40
CA ILE A 117 -7.50 3.57 -5.63
C ILE A 117 -6.45 2.84 -4.79
N PHE A 118 -6.60 2.90 -3.47
CA PHE A 118 -5.67 2.33 -2.51
C PHE A 118 -6.28 1.14 -1.78
N CYS A 119 -5.66 -0.04 -1.90
CA CYS A 119 -6.02 -1.23 -1.13
C CYS A 119 -4.90 -1.60 -0.16
N ASP A 120 -5.19 -1.55 1.15
CA ASP A 120 -4.22 -1.93 2.19
C ASP A 120 -4.30 -3.43 2.51
N ASP A 121 -3.17 -4.07 2.76
CA ASP A 121 -3.06 -5.51 3.08
C ASP A 121 -3.76 -6.43 2.06
N LEU A 122 -3.57 -6.14 0.77
CA LEU A 122 -4.01 -6.97 -0.34
C LEU A 122 -3.31 -8.32 -0.30
N SER A 123 -3.99 -9.33 0.23
CA SER A 123 -3.60 -10.72 0.16
C SER A 123 -4.83 -11.61 0.27
N PHE A 124 -4.81 -12.69 -0.51
CA PHE A 124 -5.95 -13.56 -0.70
C PHE A 124 -5.66 -14.95 -0.13
N GLU A 125 -6.71 -15.65 0.26
CA GLU A 125 -6.64 -17.07 0.62
C GLU A 125 -6.96 -17.98 -0.57
N ALA A 126 -6.61 -19.25 -0.45
CA ALA A 126 -6.89 -20.22 -1.51
C ALA A 126 -8.41 -20.39 -1.67
N GLY A 127 -8.90 -20.16 -2.89
CA GLY A 127 -10.33 -20.25 -3.22
C GLY A 127 -11.11 -18.95 -3.04
N GLU A 128 -10.48 -17.88 -2.52
CA GLU A 128 -11.06 -16.54 -2.53
C GLU A 128 -11.16 -16.04 -3.98
N SER A 129 -12.29 -15.46 -4.38
CA SER A 129 -12.51 -14.98 -5.77
C SER A 129 -12.71 -13.46 -5.88
N THR A 130 -12.55 -12.75 -4.76
CA THR A 130 -12.63 -11.29 -4.65
C THR A 130 -11.55 -10.57 -5.48
N TYR A 131 -10.49 -11.28 -5.89
CA TYR A 131 -9.42 -10.74 -6.75
C TYR A 131 -9.78 -10.63 -8.24
N LYS A 132 -10.90 -11.22 -8.70
CA LYS A 132 -11.24 -11.27 -10.15
C LYS A 132 -11.42 -9.87 -10.78
N PRO A 133 -12.16 -8.91 -10.19
CA PRO A 133 -12.29 -7.57 -10.77
C PRO A 133 -10.94 -6.86 -10.87
N LEU A 134 -10.11 -7.03 -9.84
CA LEU A 134 -8.74 -6.52 -9.83
C LEU A 134 -7.89 -7.14 -10.96
N LYS A 135 -8.05 -8.45 -11.22
CA LYS A 135 -7.38 -9.15 -12.34
C LYS A 135 -7.74 -8.50 -13.67
N THR A 136 -9.03 -8.31 -13.92
CA THR A 136 -9.55 -7.70 -15.16
C THR A 136 -9.05 -6.27 -15.36
N LEU A 137 -9.04 -5.46 -14.30
CA LEU A 137 -8.50 -4.09 -14.35
C LEU A 137 -7.03 -4.07 -14.78
N LEU A 138 -6.22 -4.98 -14.24
CA LEU A 138 -4.77 -5.02 -14.48
C LEU A 138 -4.39 -5.66 -15.82
N GLU A 139 -5.20 -6.58 -16.35
CA GLU A 139 -4.99 -7.19 -17.68
C GLU A 139 -5.44 -6.31 -18.84
N GLY A 140 -6.32 -5.34 -18.56
CA GLY A 140 -7.11 -4.67 -19.57
C GLY A 140 -8.34 -5.52 -19.92
N GLY A 141 -9.51 -5.03 -19.52
CA GLY A 141 -10.79 -5.59 -19.91
C GLY A 141 -11.24 -5.03 -21.27
N LEU A 142 -12.50 -5.31 -21.63
CA LEU A 142 -13.17 -4.58 -22.72
C LEU A 142 -13.26 -3.08 -22.41
N GLU A 143 -13.42 -2.76 -21.13
CA GLU A 143 -13.40 -1.42 -20.57
C GLU A 143 -12.04 -1.18 -19.93
N LEU A 144 -11.40 -0.07 -20.32
CA LEU A 144 -10.14 0.36 -19.73
C LEU A 144 -10.45 1.23 -18.52
N PRO A 145 -9.65 1.15 -17.43
CA PRO A 145 -9.79 2.10 -16.35
C PRO A 145 -9.53 3.53 -16.86
N PRO A 146 -10.18 4.55 -16.28
CA PRO A 146 -9.96 5.93 -16.70
C PRO A 146 -8.49 6.34 -16.61
N GLU A 147 -7.99 7.13 -17.56
CA GLU A 147 -6.56 7.47 -17.66
C GLU A 147 -6.04 8.18 -16.39
N HIS A 148 -6.90 8.94 -15.72
CA HIS A 148 -6.66 9.63 -14.46
C HIS A 148 -6.88 8.76 -13.21
N VAL A 149 -6.93 7.43 -13.34
CA VAL A 149 -7.02 6.47 -12.23
C VAL A 149 -5.84 5.50 -12.21
N ARG A 150 -5.24 5.28 -11.04
CA ARG A 150 -4.25 4.21 -10.81
C ARG A 150 -4.60 3.41 -9.56
N LEU A 151 -4.09 2.18 -9.49
CA LEU A 151 -4.29 1.28 -8.36
C LEU A 151 -2.97 1.09 -7.62
N TYR A 152 -2.95 1.45 -6.35
CA TYR A 152 -1.83 1.20 -5.45
C TYR A 152 -2.28 0.21 -4.37
N ALA A 153 -1.46 -0.78 -4.08
CA ALA A 153 -1.76 -1.78 -3.06
C ALA A 153 -0.58 -2.00 -2.12
N THR A 154 -0.85 -2.32 -0.86
CA THR A 154 0.17 -2.92 0.02
C THR A 154 -0.09 -4.40 0.23
N SER A 155 0.96 -5.20 0.47
CA SER A 155 0.81 -6.60 0.88
C SER A 155 1.87 -7.01 1.90
N ASN A 156 1.53 -7.98 2.75
CA ASN A 156 2.50 -8.64 3.60
C ASN A 156 3.23 -9.81 2.90
N ARG A 157 2.82 -10.17 1.67
CA ARG A 157 3.40 -11.22 0.86
C ARG A 157 3.82 -10.65 -0.50
N ARG A 158 4.86 -11.23 -1.11
CA ARG A 158 5.24 -10.89 -2.49
C ARG A 158 4.17 -11.35 -3.48
N HIS A 159 3.69 -12.57 -3.28
CA HIS A 159 2.62 -13.17 -4.07
C HIS A 159 1.29 -12.94 -3.36
N LEU A 160 0.34 -12.31 -4.06
CA LEU A 160 -0.98 -11.99 -3.52
C LEU A 160 -1.84 -13.23 -3.28
N LEU A 161 -1.62 -14.30 -4.04
CA LEU A 161 -2.25 -15.60 -3.89
C LEU A 161 -1.26 -16.62 -3.29
N PRO A 162 -1.73 -17.58 -2.47
CA PRO A 162 -0.87 -18.61 -1.91
C PRO A 162 -0.43 -19.62 -2.98
N GLU A 163 0.85 -19.98 -2.97
CA GLU A 163 1.38 -21.12 -3.73
C GLU A 163 0.95 -22.42 -3.02
N LYS A 164 0.26 -23.34 -3.70
CA LYS A 164 -0.10 -24.63 -3.09
C LYS A 164 1.15 -25.52 -3.02
N GLN A 165 1.51 -25.99 -1.82
CA GLN A 165 2.65 -26.90 -1.61
C GLN A 165 2.55 -28.23 -2.40
N SER A 166 1.33 -28.70 -2.72
CA SER A 166 1.13 -29.90 -3.55
C SER A 166 1.52 -29.69 -5.02
N GLU A 167 1.53 -28.45 -5.52
CA GLU A 167 1.93 -28.11 -6.90
C GLU A 167 3.47 -28.13 -7.05
N ASN A 168 4.23 -27.90 -5.97
CA ASN A 168 5.71 -27.99 -5.99
C ASN A 168 6.25 -29.43 -5.97
N GLN A 169 5.44 -30.41 -5.54
CA GLN A 169 5.87 -31.83 -5.46
C GLN A 169 5.44 -32.66 -6.68
N LEU A 170 4.54 -32.14 -7.51
CA LEU A 170 4.01 -32.80 -8.72
C LEU A 170 4.67 -32.32 -10.01
N SER A 171 5.76 -31.55 -9.94
CA SER A 171 6.63 -31.24 -11.10
C SER A 171 7.45 -32.45 -11.57
N GLY A 172 6.91 -33.66 -11.38
CA GLY A 172 7.40 -34.94 -11.88
C GLY A 172 6.23 -35.67 -12.53
N LEU A 173 6.13 -35.50 -13.86
CA LEU A 173 5.33 -36.24 -14.83
C LEU A 173 4.01 -36.87 -14.30
N VAL A 174 2.87 -36.22 -14.58
CA VAL A 174 1.61 -36.95 -14.74
C VAL A 174 0.83 -36.38 -15.93
N ASP A 175 0.68 -37.25 -16.93
CA ASP A 175 -0.04 -37.08 -18.20
C ASP A 175 -1.49 -36.61 -17.97
N GLY A 176 -1.80 -35.37 -18.39
CA GLY A 176 -3.11 -34.71 -18.22
C GLY A 176 -3.09 -33.17 -18.12
N GLU A 177 -2.03 -32.54 -18.61
CA GLU A 177 -1.52 -31.21 -18.21
C GLU A 177 -2.21 -29.96 -18.78
N VAL A 178 -3.45 -30.02 -19.28
CA VAL A 178 -4.09 -28.80 -19.84
C VAL A 178 -4.76 -27.94 -18.76
N HIS A 179 -5.47 -28.54 -17.79
CA HIS A 179 -6.20 -27.77 -16.77
C HIS A 179 -5.36 -27.32 -15.56
N TYR A 180 -4.18 -27.92 -15.35
CA TYR A 180 -3.30 -27.57 -14.22
C TYR A 180 -2.42 -26.35 -14.53
N ALA A 181 -1.93 -26.22 -15.77
CA ALA A 181 -1.14 -25.08 -16.23
C ALA A 181 -1.92 -23.77 -16.16
N ASP A 182 -3.17 -23.76 -16.65
CA ASP A 182 -4.06 -22.59 -16.60
C ASP A 182 -4.28 -22.07 -15.18
N SER A 183 -4.35 -22.97 -14.19
CA SER A 183 -4.57 -22.61 -12.78
C SER A 183 -3.31 -22.14 -12.04
N LEU A 184 -2.12 -22.38 -12.61
CA LEU A 184 -0.82 -21.94 -12.09
C LEU A 184 -0.41 -20.60 -12.71
N GLU A 185 -0.64 -20.43 -14.02
CA GLU A 185 -0.41 -19.17 -14.73
C GLU A 185 -1.28 -18.04 -14.16
N ASP A 186 -2.55 -18.33 -13.87
CA ASP A 186 -3.49 -17.35 -13.28
C ASP A 186 -3.12 -16.87 -11.86
N LYS A 187 -2.39 -17.68 -11.08
CA LYS A 187 -2.04 -17.36 -9.68
C LYS A 187 -0.74 -16.58 -9.54
N LEU A 188 0.25 -16.86 -10.39
CA LEU A 188 1.49 -16.08 -10.46
C LEU A 188 1.24 -14.69 -11.08
N ALA A 189 0.25 -14.58 -11.97
CA ALA A 189 0.10 -13.42 -12.82
C ALA A 189 -0.45 -12.13 -12.18
N LEU A 190 -1.10 -12.17 -11.01
CA LEU A 190 -1.72 -10.94 -10.48
C LEU A 190 -0.71 -9.93 -9.94
N SER A 191 0.30 -10.42 -9.21
CA SER A 191 1.31 -9.54 -8.59
C SER A 191 2.25 -8.95 -9.63
N ASP A 192 2.57 -9.74 -10.66
CA ASP A 192 3.48 -9.35 -11.75
C ASP A 192 2.89 -8.30 -12.70
N ARG A 193 1.56 -8.08 -12.65
CA ARG A 193 0.88 -7.03 -13.45
C ARG A 193 0.97 -5.63 -12.84
N PHE A 194 1.47 -5.53 -11.61
CA PHE A 194 1.83 -4.22 -11.07
C PHE A 194 3.15 -3.77 -11.67
N GLY A 195 3.06 -2.85 -12.65
CA GLY A 195 4.23 -2.32 -13.36
C GLY A 195 5.26 -1.62 -12.46
N LEU A 196 4.88 -1.20 -11.24
CA LEU A 196 5.80 -0.80 -10.19
C LEU A 196 5.67 -1.75 -8.97
N THR A 197 6.72 -2.50 -8.68
CA THR A 197 6.76 -3.38 -7.50
C THR A 197 7.89 -2.98 -6.56
N LEU A 198 7.56 -2.69 -5.29
CA LEU A 198 8.49 -2.17 -4.29
C LEU A 198 8.58 -3.09 -3.06
N SER A 199 9.79 -3.54 -2.75
CA SER A 199 10.07 -4.44 -1.62
C SER A 199 10.44 -3.66 -0.35
N PHE A 200 9.77 -3.98 0.76
CA PHE A 200 9.99 -3.39 2.07
C PHE A 200 10.46 -4.43 3.09
N TYR A 201 11.76 -4.38 3.41
CA TYR A 201 12.37 -5.30 4.36
C TYR A 201 12.37 -4.74 5.79
N PRO A 202 12.45 -5.60 6.82
CA PRO A 202 12.65 -5.15 8.19
C PRO A 202 13.87 -4.22 8.29
N ALA A 203 13.73 -3.13 9.04
CA ALA A 203 14.82 -2.20 9.31
C ALA A 203 15.95 -2.94 10.04
N ASN A 204 17.22 -2.67 9.70
CA ASN A 204 18.33 -3.06 10.57
C ASN A 204 18.35 -2.18 11.84
N TRP A 205 19.22 -2.50 12.80
CA TRP A 205 19.31 -1.72 14.04
C TRP A 205 19.68 -0.26 13.82
N GLU A 206 20.55 0.02 12.86
CA GLU A 206 20.95 1.38 12.48
C GLU A 206 19.75 2.21 12.01
N ASN A 207 18.97 1.70 11.04
CA ASN A 207 17.76 2.35 10.57
C ASN A 207 16.69 2.45 11.67
N TYR A 208 16.58 1.44 12.53
CA TYR A 208 15.65 1.49 13.66
C TYR A 208 16.00 2.64 14.61
N PHE A 209 17.28 2.80 14.95
CA PHE A 209 17.73 3.91 15.79
C PHE A 209 17.55 5.27 15.11
N ALA A 210 17.83 5.39 13.81
CA ALA A 210 17.54 6.62 13.07
C ALA A 210 16.05 7.02 13.13
N ILE A 211 15.12 6.05 13.07
CA ILE A 211 13.68 6.31 13.26
C ILE A 211 13.42 6.80 14.69
N VAL A 212 14.03 6.19 15.69
CA VAL A 212 13.87 6.57 17.10
C VAL A 212 14.40 7.98 17.34
N GLU A 213 15.64 8.28 16.93
CA GLU A 213 16.22 9.61 17.05
C GLU A 213 15.32 10.68 16.41
N LYS A 214 14.78 10.41 15.21
CA LYS A 214 13.87 11.34 14.54
C LYS A 214 12.58 11.58 15.33
N LEU A 215 12.00 10.54 15.94
CA LEU A 215 10.81 10.68 16.80
C LEU A 215 11.09 11.49 18.07
N PHE A 216 12.31 11.45 18.56
CA PHE A 216 12.76 12.12 19.78
C PHE A 216 13.47 13.45 19.52
N ALA A 217 13.46 13.97 18.28
CA ALA A 217 14.19 15.18 17.91
C ALA A 217 13.84 16.42 18.77
N ASP A 218 12.61 16.49 19.28
CA ASP A 218 12.14 17.59 20.14
C ASP A 218 12.37 17.34 21.65
N ILE A 219 13.01 16.23 22.02
CA ILE A 219 13.23 15.83 23.40
C ILE A 219 14.74 15.72 23.66
N SER A 220 15.23 16.46 24.66
CA SER A 220 16.62 16.35 25.10
C SER A 220 16.84 15.01 25.81
N THR A 221 17.41 14.04 25.10
CA THR A 221 17.77 12.72 25.65
C THR A 221 19.23 12.40 25.39
N ASP A 222 19.87 11.65 26.29
CA ASP A 222 21.15 11.01 25.98
C ASP A 222 20.95 9.92 24.91
N THR A 223 21.61 10.05 23.76
CA THR A 223 21.43 9.17 22.61
C THR A 223 21.72 7.70 22.94
N SER A 224 22.73 7.46 23.77
CA SER A 224 23.14 6.09 24.13
C SER A 224 22.08 5.42 25.03
N GLN A 225 21.58 6.13 26.04
CA GLN A 225 20.47 5.65 26.88
C GLN A 225 19.18 5.47 26.07
N LEU A 226 18.89 6.37 25.14
CA LEU A 226 17.73 6.28 24.26
C LEU A 226 17.79 5.01 23.40
N HIS A 227 18.94 4.73 22.79
CA HIS A 227 19.15 3.53 21.97
C HIS A 227 19.03 2.25 22.78
N GLU A 228 19.58 2.22 23.99
CA GLU A 228 19.46 1.07 24.88
C GLU A 228 18.00 0.81 25.28
N ALA A 229 17.28 1.85 25.72
CA ALA A 229 15.88 1.75 26.09
C ALA A 229 15.00 1.31 24.90
N ALA A 230 15.23 1.89 23.73
CA ALA A 230 14.51 1.53 22.51
C ALA A 230 14.79 0.08 22.10
N ARG A 231 16.05 -0.38 22.20
CA ARG A 231 16.44 -1.77 21.93
C ARG A 231 15.72 -2.74 22.87
N LEU A 232 15.73 -2.47 24.17
CA LEU A 232 15.04 -3.30 25.16
C LEU A 232 13.54 -3.39 24.88
N TYR A 233 12.91 -2.24 24.55
CA TYR A 233 11.49 -2.20 24.17
C TYR A 233 11.22 -3.04 22.91
N ALA A 234 12.04 -2.89 21.87
CA ALA A 234 11.88 -3.62 20.62
C ALA A 234 12.08 -5.13 20.79
N MET A 235 13.08 -5.55 21.57
CA MET A 235 13.32 -6.96 21.89
C MET A 235 12.16 -7.56 22.68
N GLY A 236 11.61 -6.85 23.68
CA GLY A 236 10.43 -7.29 24.41
C GLY A 236 9.17 -7.45 23.54
N ARG A 237 9.09 -6.69 22.44
CA ARG A 237 8.02 -6.80 21.43
C ARG A 237 8.31 -7.82 20.32
N GLY A 238 9.53 -8.35 20.24
CA GLY A 238 9.97 -9.22 19.16
C GLY A 238 10.02 -8.54 17.78
N SER A 239 10.11 -7.20 17.71
CA SER A 239 10.14 -6.48 16.43
C SER A 239 10.76 -5.08 16.58
N HIS A 240 11.69 -4.72 15.70
CA HIS A 240 12.32 -3.38 15.61
C HIS A 240 11.88 -2.64 14.34
N SER A 241 10.57 -2.43 14.19
CA SER A 241 9.96 -1.74 13.05
C SER A 241 9.67 -0.26 13.35
N GLY A 242 9.35 0.54 12.33
CA GLY A 242 8.91 1.93 12.54
C GLY A 242 7.63 2.01 13.38
N ARG A 243 6.74 1.02 13.27
CA ARG A 243 5.58 0.88 14.17
C ARG A 243 6.04 0.69 15.63
N THR A 244 7.02 -0.18 15.87
CA THR A 244 7.58 -0.39 17.21
C THR A 244 8.20 0.90 17.74
N ALA A 245 8.96 1.63 16.92
CA ALA A 245 9.58 2.90 17.32
C ALA A 245 8.53 3.94 17.74
N LYS A 246 7.43 4.08 16.98
CA LYS A 246 6.32 4.97 17.34
C LYS A 246 5.63 4.56 18.65
N GLN A 247 5.45 3.26 18.87
CA GLN A 247 4.90 2.74 20.13
C GLN A 247 5.85 2.97 21.31
N PHE A 248 7.17 2.82 21.10
CA PHE A 248 8.18 3.15 22.10
C PHE A 248 8.13 4.63 22.47
N TYR A 249 8.08 5.53 21.48
CA TYR A 249 7.92 6.97 21.71
C TYR A 249 6.66 7.31 22.52
N GLN A 250 5.51 6.72 22.16
CA GLN A 250 4.26 6.89 22.91
C GLN A 250 4.36 6.37 24.35
N TYR A 251 4.98 5.21 24.53
CA TYR A 251 5.22 4.63 25.85
C TYR A 251 6.11 5.54 26.71
N TYR A 252 7.22 6.03 26.14
CA TYR A 252 8.12 6.95 26.82
C TYR A 252 7.39 8.24 27.23
N ARG A 253 6.61 8.83 26.32
CA ARG A 253 5.83 10.05 26.59
C ARG A 253 4.69 9.89 27.59
N ALA A 254 4.26 8.66 27.88
CA ALA A 254 3.25 8.41 28.90
C ALA A 254 3.83 8.33 30.31
N GLN A 255 5.17 8.26 30.44
CA GLN A 255 5.87 8.19 31.73
C GLN A 255 6.27 9.57 32.28
N PHE A 256 6.09 10.63 31.49
CA PHE A 256 6.38 12.03 31.82
C PHE A 256 5.15 12.90 31.49
#